data_AF-A0A1G4E6P6-F1
#
_entry.id   AF-A0A1G4E6P6-F1
#
_cell.length_a   1.000
_cell.length_b   1.000
_cell.length_c   1.000
_cell.angle_alpha   90.00
_cell.angle_beta   90.00
_cell.angle_gamma   90.00
#
_symmetry.space_group_name_H-M   'P 1'
#
loop_
_entity.id
_entity.type
_entity.pdbx_description
1 polymer ?
#
loop_
_entity_poly.entity_id
_entity_poly.type
_entity_poly.pdbx_seq_one_letter_code
_entity_poly.pdbx_strand_id
1 'polypeptide(L)'
;MLETEKGDTYFNYNDYAEIQGKFLKMFSYSNTFDSNFLEQALNELKVEPKREISFRNIFKELQKYLNQDGILGYDDGYRGCKYINYVLNDGFVKSNSNILHTRAFELFKEFEDKLRKHKNRGNHICDLYYISDDIYKKMKSLYGLYDGFISLKQKYNSVPDCQVLSAFVYLFKDFIRVINDNGCDIIKNKLTNFIDVIKKHKWATEEVCSNKLSEITSQKLDSSE
;
A
#
# COMPACT_ATOMS: atom_id res chain seq x y z
N MET A 1 19.44 11.27 0.90
CA MET A 1 19.90 9.88 1.07
C MET A 1 18.92 9.03 0.27
N LEU A 2 19.38 8.31 -0.76
CA LEU A 2 18.50 7.35 -1.44
C LEU A 2 18.03 6.36 -0.36
N GLU A 3 16.72 6.21 -0.18
CA GLU A 3 16.21 5.16 0.71
C GLU A 3 16.70 3.83 0.16
N THR A 4 17.50 3.13 0.95
CA THR A 4 17.88 1.75 0.69
C THR A 4 16.81 0.84 1.26
N GLU A 5 16.51 -0.24 0.55
CA GLU A 5 15.60 -1.27 1.04
C GLU A 5 16.13 -1.81 2.39
N LYS A 6 15.25 -1.89 3.39
CA LYS A 6 15.50 -2.46 4.72
C LYS A 6 14.53 -3.61 4.97
N GLY A 7 14.81 -4.46 5.96
CA GLY A 7 13.98 -5.63 6.26
C GLY A 7 12.48 -5.32 6.46
N ASP A 8 12.16 -4.10 6.87
CA ASP A 8 10.80 -3.62 7.07
C ASP A 8 10.30 -2.64 5.99
N THR A 9 10.93 -2.60 4.81
CA THR A 9 10.44 -1.79 3.69
C THR A 9 9.06 -2.28 3.25
N TYR A 10 8.90 -3.58 2.99
CA TYR A 10 7.63 -4.14 2.51
C TYR A 10 6.83 -4.81 3.62
N PHE A 11 5.50 -4.76 3.52
CA PHE A 11 4.62 -5.63 4.29
C PHE A 11 4.76 -7.08 3.85
N ASN A 12 4.56 -8.00 4.79
CA ASN A 12 4.17 -9.36 4.43
C ASN A 12 2.69 -9.35 4.01
N TYR A 13 2.27 -10.36 3.24
CA TYR A 13 0.88 -10.47 2.78
C TYR A 13 -0.16 -10.33 3.91
N ASN A 14 0.02 -11.04 5.03
CA ASN A 14 -0.97 -11.03 6.11
C ASN A 14 -1.08 -9.64 6.77
N ASP A 15 0.05 -8.98 7.04
CA ASP A 15 0.05 -7.63 7.63
C ASP A 15 -0.60 -6.61 6.72
N TYR A 16 -0.27 -6.67 5.42
CA TYR A 16 -0.88 -5.82 4.40
C TYR A 16 -2.40 -6.03 4.31
N ALA A 17 -2.83 -7.29 4.17
CA ALA A 17 -4.24 -7.64 4.06
C ALA A 17 -5.05 -7.21 5.29
N GLU A 18 -4.47 -7.37 6.48
CA GLU A 18 -5.08 -6.95 7.74
C GLU A 18 -5.23 -5.42 7.82
N ILE A 19 -4.14 -4.67 7.58
CA ILE A 19 -4.18 -3.22 7.73
C ILE A 19 -5.04 -2.56 6.64
N GLN A 20 -4.94 -3.02 5.39
CA GLN A 20 -5.80 -2.58 4.30
C GLN A 20 -7.27 -2.87 4.64
N GLY A 21 -7.58 -4.08 5.12
CA GLY A 21 -8.92 -4.47 5.53
C GLY A 21 -9.48 -3.59 6.65
N LYS A 22 -8.65 -3.21 7.63
CA LYS A 22 -9.03 -2.27 8.70
C LYS A 22 -9.40 -0.90 8.13
N PHE A 23 -8.59 -0.33 7.24
CA PHE A 23 -8.90 0.95 6.60
C PHE A 23 -10.17 0.88 5.75
N LEU A 24 -10.32 -0.15 4.90
CA LEU A 24 -11.51 -0.34 4.08
C LEU A 24 -12.79 -0.46 4.93
N LYS A 25 -12.71 -1.22 6.02
CA LYS A 25 -13.81 -1.36 6.99
C LYS A 25 -14.12 -0.02 7.65
N MET A 26 -13.13 0.77 8.05
CA MET A 26 -13.41 2.08 8.65
C MET A 26 -14.01 3.05 7.65
N PHE A 27 -13.54 3.06 6.40
CA PHE A 27 -14.13 3.91 5.35
C PHE A 27 -15.55 3.51 4.97
N SER A 28 -15.99 2.27 5.22
CA SER A 28 -17.40 1.92 5.04
C SER A 28 -18.30 2.50 6.14
N TYR A 29 -17.74 2.83 7.32
CA TYR A 29 -18.45 3.51 8.40
C TYR A 29 -18.33 5.04 8.32
N SER A 30 -17.13 5.53 8.07
CA SER A 30 -16.83 6.97 8.02
C SER A 30 -15.70 7.24 7.04
N ASN A 31 -16.08 7.83 5.89
CA ASN A 31 -15.17 8.33 4.86
C ASN A 31 -15.26 9.86 4.75
N THR A 32 -15.47 10.52 5.89
CA THR A 32 -15.66 11.97 5.96
C THR A 32 -14.33 12.69 6.17
N PHE A 33 -14.27 13.92 5.72
CA PHE A 33 -13.16 14.84 5.96
C PHE A 33 -13.73 16.22 6.31
N ASP A 34 -12.99 17.02 7.06
CA ASP A 34 -13.38 18.40 7.36
C ASP A 34 -12.90 19.31 6.23
N SER A 35 -13.85 19.70 5.37
CA SER A 35 -13.59 20.54 4.20
C SER A 35 -13.14 21.95 4.58
N ASN A 36 -13.65 22.52 5.68
CA ASN A 36 -13.28 23.87 6.10
C ASN A 36 -11.83 23.89 6.59
N PHE A 37 -11.47 22.90 7.40
CA PHE A 37 -10.08 22.69 7.79
C PHE A 37 -9.18 22.47 6.56
N LEU A 38 -9.59 21.61 5.61
CA LEU A 38 -8.79 21.33 4.41
C LEU A 38 -8.49 22.61 3.64
N GLU A 39 -9.51 23.43 3.32
CA GLU A 39 -9.31 24.68 2.60
C GLU A 39 -8.42 25.67 3.36
N GLN A 40 -8.62 25.81 4.67
CA GLN A 40 -7.79 26.67 5.50
C GLN A 40 -6.32 26.20 5.48
N ALA A 41 -6.08 24.90 5.68
CA ALA A 41 -4.74 24.33 5.70
C ALA A 41 -4.04 24.51 4.35
N LEU A 42 -4.73 24.26 3.23
CA LEU A 42 -4.16 24.44 1.89
C LEU A 42 -3.77 25.90 1.61
N ASN A 43 -4.61 26.85 2.02
CA ASN A 43 -4.32 28.28 1.91
C ASN A 43 -3.09 28.68 2.73
N GLU A 44 -2.98 28.20 3.97
CA GLU A 44 -1.85 28.49 4.85
C GLU A 44 -0.54 27.86 4.35
N LEU A 45 -0.61 26.68 3.74
CA LEU A 45 0.53 25.99 3.12
C LEU A 45 0.97 26.64 1.79
N LYS A 46 0.24 27.66 1.31
CA LYS A 46 0.48 28.37 0.04
C LYS A 46 0.62 27.40 -1.14
N VAL A 47 -0.20 26.36 -1.16
CA VAL A 47 -0.24 25.41 -2.28
C VAL A 47 -0.71 26.17 -3.52
N GLU A 48 0.17 26.32 -4.53
CA GLU A 48 -0.11 27.19 -5.69
C GLU A 48 -1.39 26.77 -6.47
N PRO A 49 -2.22 27.75 -6.91
CA PRO A 49 -3.47 27.49 -7.64
C PRO A 49 -3.31 26.66 -8.93
N LYS A 50 -2.19 26.80 -9.65
CA LYS A 50 -1.92 26.01 -10.87
C LYS A 50 -1.72 24.51 -10.61
N ARG A 51 -1.68 24.09 -9.34
CA ARG A 51 -1.43 22.72 -8.86
C ARG A 51 -2.67 22.10 -8.18
N GLU A 52 -3.82 22.78 -8.27
CA GLU A 52 -4.95 22.68 -7.33
C GLU A 52 -5.64 21.32 -7.24
N ILE A 53 -6.03 20.69 -8.35
CA ILE A 53 -7.01 19.60 -8.26
C ILE A 53 -6.38 18.30 -7.74
N SER A 54 -5.29 17.84 -8.35
CA SER A 54 -4.70 16.56 -7.99
C SER A 54 -4.07 16.59 -6.60
N PHE A 55 -3.42 17.70 -6.23
CA PHE A 55 -2.77 17.84 -4.94
C PHE A 55 -3.78 17.99 -3.80
N ARG A 56 -4.88 18.73 -4.03
CA ARG A 56 -6.02 18.80 -3.08
C ARG A 56 -6.64 17.44 -2.84
N ASN A 57 -6.80 16.62 -3.88
CA ASN A 57 -7.33 15.26 -3.71
C ASN A 57 -6.41 14.39 -2.83
N ILE A 58 -5.09 14.53 -2.97
CA ILE A 58 -4.14 13.81 -2.10
C ILE A 58 -4.28 14.26 -0.65
N PHE A 59 -4.37 15.57 -0.36
CA PHE A 59 -4.58 16.06 1.01
C PHE A 59 -5.92 15.64 1.61
N LYS A 60 -6.98 15.62 0.79
CA LYS A 60 -8.29 15.10 1.20
C LYS A 60 -8.19 13.63 1.61
N GLU A 61 -7.53 12.80 0.80
CA GLU A 61 -7.33 11.39 1.15
C GLU A 61 -6.43 11.25 2.39
N LEU A 62 -5.34 12.01 2.47
CA LEU A 62 -4.48 12.06 3.66
C LEU A 62 -5.29 12.37 4.93
N GLN A 63 -6.16 13.37 4.91
CA GLN A 63 -7.00 13.73 6.05
C GLN A 63 -7.91 12.58 6.47
N LYS A 64 -8.54 11.89 5.51
CA LYS A 64 -9.40 10.73 5.80
C LYS A 64 -8.63 9.61 6.48
N TYR A 65 -7.42 9.33 5.99
CA TYR A 65 -6.53 8.33 6.58
C TYR A 65 -6.07 8.72 7.99
N LEU A 66 -5.60 9.96 8.19
CA LEU A 66 -5.17 10.47 9.50
C LEU A 66 -6.31 10.63 10.52
N ASN A 67 -7.56 10.61 10.05
CA ASN A 67 -8.73 10.60 10.92
C ASN A 67 -9.09 9.22 11.48
N GLN A 68 -8.42 8.15 11.04
CA GLN A 68 -8.69 6.78 11.49
C GLN A 68 -8.01 6.49 12.83
N ASP A 69 -8.43 7.21 13.86
CA ASP A 69 -7.83 7.21 15.19
C ASP A 69 -7.81 5.83 15.85
N GLY A 70 -8.80 4.98 15.56
CA GLY A 70 -8.84 3.60 16.05
C GLY A 70 -7.77 2.69 15.43
N ILE A 71 -7.25 3.02 14.24
CA ILE A 71 -6.14 2.31 13.61
C ILE A 71 -4.81 2.92 14.05
N LEU A 72 -4.76 4.25 14.12
CA LEU A 72 -3.51 5.00 14.33
C LEU A 72 -3.12 5.16 15.81
N GLY A 73 -4.07 5.04 16.74
CA GLY A 73 -3.83 5.26 18.18
C GLY A 73 -3.52 4.01 19.01
N TYR A 74 -3.72 2.80 18.47
CA TYR A 74 -3.52 1.51 19.19
C TYR A 74 -2.35 0.71 18.59
N ASP A 75 -2.25 -0.59 18.89
CA ASP A 75 -1.15 -1.53 18.56
C ASP A 75 -0.66 -1.52 17.08
N ASP A 76 -1.43 -0.92 16.17
CA ASP A 76 -1.17 -0.87 14.74
C ASP A 76 -0.69 0.47 14.20
N GLY A 77 -0.45 1.48 15.05
CA GLY A 77 -0.07 2.82 14.59
C GLY A 77 1.08 2.81 13.58
N TYR A 78 2.12 2.02 13.86
CA TYR A 78 3.25 1.83 12.94
C TYR A 78 2.83 1.23 11.58
N ARG A 79 2.07 0.12 11.59
CA ARG A 79 1.58 -0.55 10.38
C ARG A 79 0.62 0.38 9.61
N GLY A 80 -0.23 1.11 10.32
CA GLY A 80 -1.15 2.09 9.78
C GLY A 80 -0.42 3.21 9.03
N CYS A 81 0.57 3.84 9.67
CA CYS A 81 1.36 4.89 9.03
C CYS A 81 2.17 4.38 7.84
N LYS A 82 2.73 3.16 7.91
CA LYS A 82 3.41 2.54 6.76
C LYS A 82 2.44 2.33 5.58
N TYR A 83 1.21 1.91 5.84
CA TYR A 83 0.18 1.77 4.80
C TYR A 83 -0.22 3.14 4.21
N ILE A 84 -0.39 4.15 5.05
CA ILE A 84 -0.67 5.53 4.62
C ILE A 84 0.43 6.03 3.68
N ASN A 85 1.71 5.84 4.05
CA ASN A 85 2.83 6.23 3.19
C ASN A 85 2.78 5.55 1.82
N TYR A 86 2.46 4.25 1.75
CA TYR A 86 2.26 3.57 0.47
C TYR A 86 1.14 4.22 -0.38
N VAL A 87 -0.02 4.47 0.22
CA VAL A 87 -1.18 5.08 -0.48
C VAL A 87 -0.87 6.51 -0.95
N LEU A 88 -0.18 7.31 -0.13
CA LEU A 88 0.22 8.67 -0.51
C LEU A 88 1.18 8.70 -1.70
N ASN A 89 2.17 7.80 -1.71
CA ASN A 89 3.10 7.68 -2.82
C ASN A 89 2.37 7.25 -4.11
N ASP A 90 1.36 6.36 -4.03
CA ASP A 90 0.52 6.01 -5.19
C ASP A 90 -0.30 7.19 -5.71
N GLY A 91 -0.93 7.95 -4.81
CA GLY A 91 -1.65 9.17 -5.16
C GLY A 91 -0.74 10.20 -5.82
N PHE A 92 0.48 10.37 -5.29
CA PHE A 92 1.46 11.31 -5.83
C PHE A 92 1.96 10.90 -7.22
N VAL A 93 2.38 9.66 -7.42
CA VAL A 93 2.83 9.15 -8.73
C VAL A 93 1.72 9.28 -9.78
N LYS A 94 0.45 9.03 -9.40
CA LYS A 94 -0.70 9.20 -10.31
C LYS A 94 -1.07 10.66 -10.58
N SER A 95 -0.65 11.59 -9.75
CA SER A 95 -1.06 13.00 -9.85
C SER A 95 -0.39 13.76 -11.00
N ASN A 96 0.63 13.18 -11.67
CA ASN A 96 1.45 13.83 -12.69
C ASN A 96 1.93 15.23 -12.27
N SER A 97 2.20 15.40 -10.96
CA SER A 97 2.58 16.67 -10.37
C SER A 97 4.03 17.01 -10.73
N ASN A 98 4.27 18.27 -11.13
CA ASN A 98 5.63 18.81 -11.34
C ASN A 98 6.33 19.19 -10.02
N ILE A 99 5.72 18.88 -8.86
CA ILE A 99 6.32 19.15 -7.55
C ILE A 99 7.43 18.12 -7.30
N LEU A 100 8.56 18.57 -6.77
CA LEU A 100 9.59 17.66 -6.28
C LEU A 100 9.02 16.80 -5.15
N HIS A 101 9.16 15.47 -5.25
CA HIS A 101 8.68 14.50 -4.26
C HIS A 101 9.01 14.89 -2.81
N THR A 102 10.24 15.37 -2.57
CA THR A 102 10.68 15.84 -1.26
C THR A 102 9.85 17.00 -0.75
N ARG A 103 9.57 18.00 -1.59
CA ARG A 103 8.73 19.15 -1.22
C ARG A 103 7.28 18.74 -0.98
N ALA A 104 6.76 17.79 -1.74
CA ALA A 104 5.41 17.29 -1.52
C ALA A 104 5.25 16.64 -0.13
N PHE A 105 6.21 15.81 0.26
CA PHE A 105 6.19 15.16 1.57
C PHE A 105 6.47 16.10 2.74
N GLU A 106 7.24 17.18 2.55
CA GLU A 106 7.31 18.27 3.54
C GLU A 106 5.93 18.90 3.76
N LEU A 107 5.19 19.19 2.69
CA LEU A 107 3.84 19.75 2.80
C LEU A 107 2.86 18.78 3.48
N PHE A 108 2.99 17.47 3.23
CA PHE A 108 2.19 16.46 3.92
C PHE A 108 2.47 16.43 5.42
N LYS A 109 3.73 16.58 5.84
CA LYS A 109 4.12 16.69 7.27
C LYS A 109 3.54 17.96 7.89
N GLU A 110 3.71 19.11 7.23
CA GLU A 110 3.14 20.38 7.71
C GLU A 110 1.60 20.32 7.82
N PHE A 111 0.93 19.58 6.92
CA PHE A 111 -0.50 19.33 6.98
C PHE A 111 -0.90 18.42 8.15
N GLU A 112 -0.16 17.34 8.41
CA GLU A 112 -0.37 16.49 9.59
C GLU A 112 -0.25 17.31 10.87
N ASP A 113 0.77 18.16 10.99
CA ASP A 113 0.99 19.02 12.16
C ASP A 113 -0.20 19.97 12.40
N LYS A 114 -0.75 20.54 11.32
CA LYS A 114 -1.96 21.39 11.36
C LYS A 114 -3.18 20.59 11.78
N LEU A 115 -3.37 19.39 11.22
CA LEU A 115 -4.51 18.53 11.55
C LEU A 115 -4.44 18.07 13.00
N ARG A 116 -3.26 17.72 13.49
CA ARG A 116 -3.01 17.35 14.88
C ARG A 116 -3.45 18.48 15.83
N LYS A 117 -3.05 19.72 15.54
CA LYS A 117 -3.47 20.92 16.30
C LYS A 117 -4.97 21.13 16.23
N HIS A 118 -5.58 21.02 15.05
CA HIS A 118 -7.03 21.12 14.86
C HIS A 118 -7.80 20.08 15.69
N LYS A 119 -7.26 18.87 15.83
CA LYS A 119 -7.84 17.78 16.64
C LYS A 119 -7.49 17.87 18.14
N ASN A 120 -6.81 18.94 18.59
CA ASN A 120 -6.31 19.09 19.95
C ASN A 120 -5.47 17.89 20.43
N ARG A 121 -4.66 17.31 19.54
CA ARG A 121 -3.81 16.16 19.84
C ARG A 121 -2.38 16.60 20.19
N GLY A 122 -1.84 16.06 21.28
CA GLY A 122 -0.45 16.30 21.67
C GLY A 122 0.55 15.46 20.89
N ASN A 123 0.19 14.21 20.56
CA ASN A 123 1.08 13.25 19.94
C ASN A 123 1.00 13.31 18.41
N HIS A 124 2.18 13.19 17.79
CA HIS A 124 2.34 12.98 16.35
C HIS A 124 1.47 11.82 15.85
N ILE A 125 0.79 12.00 14.71
CA ILE A 125 -0.14 11.00 14.18
C ILE A 125 0.62 9.96 13.36
N CYS A 126 1.43 10.39 12.39
CA CYS A 126 2.18 9.52 11.50
C CYS A 126 3.45 10.16 10.95
N ASP A 127 4.54 9.41 10.96
CA ASP A 127 5.75 9.77 10.22
C ASP A 127 5.53 9.59 8.72
N LEU A 128 5.26 10.70 8.03
CA LEU A 128 5.06 10.74 6.59
C LEU A 128 6.41 10.86 5.87
N TYR A 129 6.68 10.02 4.87
CA TYR A 129 7.93 10.01 4.14
C TYR A 129 7.75 9.58 2.68
N TYR A 130 8.60 10.15 1.83
CA TYR A 130 8.66 9.80 0.43
C TYR A 130 9.32 8.43 0.27
N ILE A 131 8.65 7.52 -0.44
CA ILE A 131 9.21 6.23 -0.84
C ILE A 131 9.82 6.42 -2.22
N SER A 132 11.10 6.10 -2.37
CA SER A 132 11.78 6.27 -3.67
C SER A 132 11.03 5.55 -4.81
N ASP A 133 11.04 6.14 -6.01
CA ASP A 133 10.32 5.61 -7.18
C ASP A 133 10.59 4.13 -7.45
N ASP A 134 11.83 3.68 -7.27
CA ASP A 134 12.23 2.28 -7.47
C ASP A 134 11.56 1.35 -6.43
N ILE A 135 11.68 1.70 -5.14
CA ILE A 135 11.06 0.94 -4.05
C ILE A 135 9.54 0.96 -4.20
N TYR A 136 8.95 2.11 -4.54
CA TYR A 136 7.51 2.24 -4.69
C TYR A 136 6.99 1.37 -5.86
N LYS A 137 7.68 1.31 -7.01
CA LYS A 137 7.30 0.42 -8.14
C LYS A 137 7.30 -1.05 -7.73
N LYS A 138 8.30 -1.47 -6.95
CA LYS A 138 8.40 -2.81 -6.38
C LYS A 138 7.25 -3.09 -5.39
N MET A 139 6.98 -2.16 -4.48
CA MET A 139 5.84 -2.23 -3.54
C MET A 139 4.52 -2.37 -4.28
N LYS A 140 4.27 -1.51 -5.26
CA LYS A 140 3.03 -1.50 -6.05
C LYS A 140 2.80 -2.83 -6.76
N SER A 141 3.85 -3.42 -7.30
CA SER A 141 3.76 -4.72 -7.98
C SER A 141 3.49 -5.85 -6.99
N LEU A 142 4.21 -5.89 -5.86
CA LEU A 142 4.01 -6.89 -4.80
C LEU A 142 2.60 -6.79 -4.19
N TYR A 143 2.19 -5.58 -3.80
CA TYR A 143 0.89 -5.33 -3.18
C TYR A 143 -0.25 -5.49 -4.19
N GLY A 144 -0.02 -5.24 -5.48
CA GLY A 144 -0.97 -5.59 -6.54
C GLY A 144 -1.24 -7.10 -6.63
N LEU A 145 -0.22 -7.94 -6.42
CA LEU A 145 -0.44 -9.39 -6.28
C LEU A 145 -1.21 -9.73 -4.99
N TYR A 146 -0.92 -9.03 -3.88
CA TYR A 146 -1.68 -9.21 -2.64
C TYR A 146 -3.15 -8.86 -2.85
N ASP A 147 -3.45 -7.71 -3.44
CA ASP A 147 -4.80 -7.23 -3.77
C ASP A 147 -5.52 -8.21 -4.70
N GLY A 148 -4.83 -8.73 -5.72
CA GLY A 148 -5.37 -9.74 -6.63
C GLY A 148 -5.79 -11.01 -5.89
N PHE A 149 -4.94 -11.51 -4.99
CA PHE A 149 -5.26 -12.68 -4.18
C PHE A 149 -6.37 -12.43 -3.15
N ILE A 150 -6.38 -11.26 -2.50
CA ILE A 150 -7.47 -10.83 -1.61
C ILE A 150 -8.80 -10.78 -2.38
N SER A 151 -8.80 -10.18 -3.56
CA SER A 151 -10.00 -10.03 -4.40
C SER A 151 -10.55 -11.37 -4.86
N LEU A 152 -9.67 -12.31 -5.23
CA LEU A 152 -10.07 -13.69 -5.52
C LEU A 152 -10.79 -14.30 -4.32
N LYS A 153 -10.29 -14.10 -3.09
CA LYS A 153 -10.86 -14.69 -1.86
C LYS A 153 -12.22 -14.11 -1.47
N GLN A 154 -12.54 -12.88 -1.90
CA GLN A 154 -13.71 -12.14 -1.42
C GLN A 154 -15.07 -12.62 -1.95
N LYS A 155 -15.12 -13.62 -2.85
CA LYS A 155 -16.36 -14.36 -3.16
C LYS A 155 -16.36 -15.70 -2.42
N TYR A 156 -16.99 -15.73 -1.24
CA TYR A 156 -17.42 -16.90 -0.45
C TYR A 156 -16.84 -18.24 -0.87
N ASN A 157 -15.96 -18.85 -0.06
CA ASN A 157 -15.67 -20.30 0.06
C ASN A 157 -15.66 -21.21 -1.19
N SER A 158 -15.74 -20.63 -2.38
CA SER A 158 -16.07 -21.25 -3.64
C SER A 158 -14.80 -21.38 -4.44
N VAL A 159 -14.88 -22.23 -5.45
CA VAL A 159 -13.85 -22.35 -6.46
C VAL A 159 -13.70 -20.96 -7.10
N PRO A 160 -12.48 -20.40 -7.18
CA PRO A 160 -12.27 -19.10 -7.81
C PRO A 160 -12.63 -19.20 -9.29
N ASP A 161 -12.94 -18.07 -9.91
CA ASP A 161 -13.01 -18.02 -11.37
C ASP A 161 -11.65 -18.45 -11.95
N CYS A 162 -11.63 -19.57 -12.67
CA CYS A 162 -10.39 -20.14 -13.16
C CYS A 162 -9.70 -19.30 -14.25
N GLN A 163 -10.44 -18.46 -14.98
CA GLN A 163 -9.84 -17.51 -15.91
C GLN A 163 -9.14 -16.38 -15.15
N VAL A 164 -9.79 -15.83 -14.12
CA VAL A 164 -9.20 -14.79 -13.27
C VAL A 164 -8.00 -15.34 -12.48
N LEU A 165 -8.10 -16.57 -11.95
CA LEU A 165 -6.98 -17.25 -11.29
C LEU A 165 -5.81 -17.47 -12.25
N SER A 166 -6.09 -17.87 -13.49
CA SER A 166 -5.04 -18.07 -14.51
C SER A 166 -4.33 -16.75 -14.85
N ALA A 167 -5.07 -15.65 -14.97
CA ALA A 167 -4.50 -14.32 -15.17
C ALA A 167 -3.63 -13.89 -13.97
N PHE A 168 -4.09 -14.14 -12.74
CA PHE A 168 -3.31 -13.90 -11.53
C PHE A 168 -1.99 -14.71 -11.53
N VAL A 169 -2.04 -16.00 -11.87
CA VAL A 169 -0.86 -16.86 -11.95
C VAL A 169 0.14 -16.37 -13.00
N TYR A 170 -0.34 -15.90 -14.15
CA TYR A 170 0.51 -15.30 -15.17
C TYR A 170 1.24 -14.05 -14.65
N LEU A 171 0.50 -13.11 -14.04
CA LEU A 171 1.08 -11.90 -13.47
C LEU A 171 2.09 -12.21 -12.35
N PHE A 172 1.80 -13.22 -11.54
CA PHE A 172 2.70 -13.66 -10.48
C PHE A 172 4.03 -14.17 -11.04
N LYS A 173 3.98 -15.03 -12.07
CA LYS A 173 5.18 -15.59 -12.71
C LYS A 173 6.01 -14.52 -13.40
N ASP A 174 5.35 -13.57 -14.07
CA ASP A 174 6.02 -12.43 -14.69
C ASP A 174 6.76 -11.59 -13.63
N PHE A 175 6.11 -11.34 -12.48
CA PHE A 175 6.74 -10.64 -11.37
C PHE A 175 7.91 -11.40 -10.76
N ILE A 176 7.81 -12.74 -10.58
CA ILE A 176 8.95 -13.56 -10.12
C ILE A 176 10.14 -13.38 -11.06
N ARG A 177 9.94 -13.43 -12.38
CA ARG A 177 11.02 -13.24 -13.36
C ARG A 177 11.71 -11.88 -13.17
N VAL A 178 10.93 -10.81 -13.08
CA VAL A 178 11.44 -9.44 -12.86
C VAL A 178 12.23 -9.33 -11.54
N ILE A 179 11.75 -9.97 -10.48
CA ILE A 179 12.39 -9.96 -9.15
C ILE A 179 13.62 -10.85 -9.08
N ASN A 180 13.70 -11.95 -9.83
CA ASN A 180 14.94 -12.71 -9.95
C ASN A 180 16.03 -11.89 -10.62
N ASP A 181 15.69 -11.17 -11.69
CA ASP A 181 16.64 -10.37 -12.46
C ASP A 181 17.13 -9.12 -11.70
N ASN A 182 16.24 -8.44 -10.95
CA ASN A 182 16.52 -7.09 -10.43
C ASN A 182 16.13 -6.87 -8.95
N GLY A 183 15.60 -7.89 -8.28
CA GLY A 183 15.14 -7.79 -6.89
C GLY A 183 16.24 -8.10 -5.88
N CYS A 184 16.26 -7.36 -4.77
CA CYS A 184 17.11 -7.70 -3.64
C CYS A 184 16.49 -8.80 -2.76
N ASP A 185 17.28 -9.34 -1.82
CA ASP A 185 16.83 -10.39 -0.91
C ASP A 185 15.60 -9.99 -0.07
N ILE A 186 15.43 -8.70 0.24
CA ILE A 186 14.31 -8.24 1.07
C ILE A 186 12.99 -8.51 0.34
N ILE A 187 12.84 -8.06 -0.90
CA ILE A 187 11.60 -8.29 -1.66
C ILE A 187 11.42 -9.76 -2.03
N LYS A 188 12.52 -10.46 -2.35
CA LYS A 188 12.49 -11.93 -2.59
C LYS A 188 11.95 -12.66 -1.36
N ASN A 189 12.41 -12.33 -0.16
CA ASN A 189 11.90 -12.92 1.08
C ASN A 189 10.40 -12.66 1.28
N LYS A 190 9.91 -11.47 0.93
CA LYS A 190 8.48 -11.13 1.04
C LYS A 190 7.64 -11.91 0.04
N LEU A 191 8.18 -12.15 -1.16
CA LEU A 191 7.55 -12.98 -2.17
C LEU A 191 7.55 -14.46 -1.78
N THR A 192 8.64 -14.99 -1.22
CA THR A 192 8.71 -16.34 -0.64
C THR A 192 7.65 -16.54 0.44
N ASN A 193 7.55 -15.61 1.40
CA ASN A 193 6.53 -15.66 2.44
C ASN A 193 5.12 -15.69 1.84
N PHE A 194 4.88 -14.94 0.75
CA PHE A 194 3.59 -14.95 0.09
C PHE A 194 3.30 -16.26 -0.67
N ILE A 195 4.30 -16.85 -1.33
CA ILE A 195 4.19 -18.19 -1.93
C ILE A 195 3.80 -19.21 -0.87
N ASP A 196 4.36 -19.14 0.33
CA ASP A 196 4.02 -20.06 1.42
C ASP A 196 2.61 -19.86 1.96
N VAL A 197 2.07 -18.63 1.92
CA VAL A 197 0.65 -18.38 2.19
C VAL A 197 -0.23 -19.03 1.12
N ILE A 198 0.15 -18.92 -0.16
CA ILE A 198 -0.58 -19.52 -1.28
C ILE A 198 -0.57 -21.05 -1.18
N LYS A 199 0.58 -21.67 -0.86
CA LYS A 199 0.72 -23.13 -0.66
C LYS A 199 -0.25 -23.68 0.39
N LYS A 200 -0.48 -22.92 1.47
CA LYS A 200 -1.37 -23.33 2.57
C LYS A 200 -2.84 -23.07 2.26
N HIS A 201 -3.15 -22.40 1.15
CA HIS A 201 -4.53 -22.11 0.78
C HIS A 201 -5.20 -23.33 0.15
N LYS A 202 -6.49 -23.55 0.44
CA LYS A 202 -7.29 -24.67 -0.09
C LYS A 202 -7.38 -24.78 -1.61
N TRP A 203 -7.00 -23.73 -2.33
CA TRP A 203 -7.00 -23.71 -3.80
C TRP A 203 -5.72 -24.30 -4.41
N ALA A 204 -4.72 -24.62 -3.59
CA ALA A 204 -3.50 -25.30 -4.03
C ALA A 204 -3.67 -26.83 -4.12
N THR A 205 -4.92 -27.33 -4.18
CA THR A 205 -5.25 -28.76 -4.36
C THR A 205 -5.50 -29.07 -5.83
N GLU A 206 -5.41 -30.35 -6.22
CA GLU A 206 -5.57 -30.78 -7.61
C GLU A 206 -6.97 -30.50 -8.21
N GLU A 207 -7.97 -30.40 -7.35
CA GLU A 207 -9.37 -30.22 -7.73
C GLU A 207 -9.71 -28.78 -8.15
N VAL A 208 -8.93 -27.78 -7.69
CA VAL A 208 -9.27 -26.37 -7.91
C VAL A 208 -8.55 -25.84 -9.15
N CYS A 209 -9.32 -25.53 -10.19
CA CYS A 209 -8.83 -24.97 -11.46
C CYS A 209 -7.62 -25.74 -12.01
N SER A 210 -7.69 -27.07 -11.96
CA SER A 210 -6.60 -27.97 -12.40
C SER A 210 -5.26 -27.66 -11.72
N ASN A 211 -5.30 -27.38 -10.41
CA ASN A 211 -4.14 -27.02 -9.59
C ASN A 211 -3.34 -25.82 -10.11
N LYS A 212 -3.98 -24.81 -10.68
CA LYS A 212 -3.24 -23.69 -11.33
C LYS A 212 -2.24 -23.00 -10.41
N LEU A 213 -2.51 -22.97 -9.09
CA LEU A 213 -1.59 -22.40 -8.10
C LEU A 213 -0.29 -23.21 -7.94
N SER A 214 -0.25 -24.49 -8.30
CA SER A 214 0.99 -25.28 -8.32
C SER A 214 2.08 -24.67 -9.22
N GLU A 215 1.69 -23.93 -10.26
CA GLU A 215 2.63 -23.21 -11.12
C GLU A 215 3.34 -22.06 -10.41
N ILE A 216 2.76 -21.52 -9.33
CA ILE A 216 3.39 -20.53 -8.46
C ILE A 216 4.23 -21.24 -7.40
N THR A 217 3.67 -22.27 -6.76
CA THR A 217 4.31 -22.91 -5.60
C THR A 217 5.55 -23.72 -5.94
N SER A 218 5.71 -24.09 -7.22
CA SER A 218 6.89 -24.74 -7.79
C SER A 218 8.02 -23.78 -8.20
N GLN A 219 7.77 -22.47 -8.22
CA GLN A 219 8.78 -21.49 -8.60
C GLN A 219 9.88 -21.37 -7.53
N LYS A 220 11.11 -21.18 -7.98
CA LYS A 220 12.26 -20.87 -7.12
C LYS A 220 12.64 -19.41 -7.32
N LEU A 221 12.87 -18.72 -6.21
CA LEU A 221 13.48 -17.40 -6.19
C LEU A 221 14.98 -17.58 -6.07
N ASP A 222 15.74 -16.96 -6.97
CA ASP A 222 17.19 -17.07 -6.98
C ASP A 222 17.75 -16.23 -5.82
N SER A 223 18.65 -16.80 -5.02
CA SER A 223 19.38 -16.03 -4.01
C SER A 223 20.17 -14.92 -4.70
N SER A 224 20.20 -13.72 -4.12
CA SER A 224 21.08 -12.67 -4.64
C SER A 224 22.53 -13.10 -4.37
N GLU A 225 23.34 -13.19 -5.43
CA GLU A 225 24.79 -13.47 -5.32
C GLU A 225 25.56 -12.33 -4.63
#